data_AF-A0A6J1PVD7-F1
#
_entry.id   AF-A0A6J1PVD7-F1
#
_cell.length_a   1.000
_cell.length_b   1.000
_cell.length_c   1.000
_cell.angle_alpha   90.00
_cell.angle_beta   90.00
_cell.angle_gamma   90.00
#
_symmetry.space_group_name_H-M   'P 1'
#
loop_
_entity.id
_entity.type
_entity.pdbx_description
1 polymer ?
#
loop_
_entity_poly.entity_id
_entity_poly.type
_entity_poly.pdbx_seq_one_letter_code
_entity_poly.pdbx_strand_id
1 'polypeptide(L)'
;MKKMTKLLEWLSCATVIFGMWIATITSDSAFVKEWHKIILFLPVISLFLFGLYAVTIILYRVFTFNTCENAAIELQQQIEEAKKDLQRKGVTLRGTNISSTS
;
A
#
# COMPACT_ATOMS: atom_id res chain seq x y z
N MET A 1 -10.46 19.34 -23.38
CA MET A 1 -10.01 17.94 -23.13
C MET A 1 -10.46 17.53 -21.74
N LYS A 2 -11.44 16.62 -21.65
CA LYS A 2 -11.99 16.16 -20.36
C LYS A 2 -10.96 15.23 -19.72
N LYS A 3 -10.49 15.56 -18.51
CA LYS A 3 -9.55 14.74 -17.73
C LYS A 3 -10.21 13.37 -17.53
N MET A 4 -9.80 12.36 -18.30
CA MET A 4 -10.30 11.01 -18.09
C MET A 4 -9.82 10.58 -16.71
N THR A 5 -10.77 10.38 -15.79
CA THR A 5 -10.45 9.91 -14.45
C THR A 5 -9.89 8.51 -14.61
N LYS A 6 -8.69 8.25 -14.08
CA LYS A 6 -8.06 6.92 -14.13
C LYS A 6 -8.99 5.83 -13.59
N LEU A 7 -9.88 6.21 -12.67
CA LEU A 7 -10.96 5.37 -12.17
C LEU A 7 -11.88 4.84 -13.29
N LEU A 8 -12.28 5.67 -14.26
CA LEU A 8 -13.17 5.26 -15.34
C LEU A 8 -12.50 4.26 -16.29
N GLU A 9 -11.19 4.40 -16.50
CA GLU A 9 -10.36 3.46 -17.28
C GLU A 9 -10.27 2.10 -16.59
N TRP A 10 -10.04 2.07 -15.27
CA TRP A 10 -10.04 0.82 -14.50
C TRP A 10 -11.43 0.19 -14.42
N LEU A 11 -12.48 1.00 -14.27
CA LEU A 11 -13.87 0.52 -14.18
C LEU A 11 -14.34 -0.09 -15.50
N SER A 12 -13.96 0.49 -16.65
CA SER A 12 -14.29 -0.07 -17.96
C SER A 12 -13.59 -1.41 -18.18
N CYS A 13 -12.29 -1.52 -17.86
CA CYS A 13 -11.57 -2.80 -17.90
C CYS A 13 -12.22 -3.86 -17.00
N ALA A 14 -12.56 -3.52 -15.75
CA ALA A 14 -13.22 -4.43 -14.83
C ALA A 14 -14.56 -4.92 -15.40
N THR A 15 -15.35 -4.01 -15.97
CA THR A 15 -16.67 -4.33 -16.56
C THR A 15 -16.54 -5.33 -17.72
N VAL A 16 -15.54 -5.18 -18.60
CA VAL A 16 -15.30 -6.13 -19.69
C VAL A 16 -14.94 -7.52 -19.17
N ILE A 17 -14.10 -7.59 -18.13
CA ILE A 17 -13.70 -8.87 -17.50
C ILE A 17 -14.89 -9.56 -16.85
N PHE A 18 -15.70 -8.83 -16.07
CA PHE A 18 -16.93 -9.37 -15.48
C PHE A 18 -17.95 -9.79 -16.54
N GLY A 19 -18.09 -9.01 -17.63
CA GLY A 19 -18.94 -9.36 -18.76
C GLY A 19 -18.51 -10.67 -19.43
N MET A 20 -17.20 -10.84 -19.67
CA MET A 20 -16.64 -12.08 -20.21
C MET A 20 -16.88 -13.27 -19.28
N TRP A 21 -16.77 -13.08 -17.97
CA TRP A 21 -17.04 -14.12 -16.98
C TRP A 21 -18.52 -14.55 -16.98
N ILE A 22 -19.46 -13.61 -17.00
CA ILE A 22 -20.90 -13.91 -17.11
C ILE A 22 -21.24 -14.63 -18.42
N ALA A 23 -20.62 -14.23 -19.54
CA ALA A 23 -20.78 -14.91 -20.82
C ALA A 23 -20.25 -16.36 -20.77
N THR A 24 -19.15 -16.58 -20.06
CA THR A 24 -18.57 -17.92 -19.85
C THR A 24 -19.49 -18.80 -18.99
N ILE A 25 -20.15 -18.24 -17.96
CA ILE A 25 -21.12 -18.98 -17.14
C ILE A 25 -22.37 -19.39 -17.94
N THR A 26 -22.83 -18.51 -18.84
CA THR A 26 -24.04 -18.73 -19.64
C THR A 26 -23.80 -19.72 -20.80
N SER A 27 -22.55 -20.00 -21.14
CA SER A 27 -22.20 -20.90 -22.24
C SER A 27 -22.40 -22.38 -21.83
N ASP A 28 -23.26 -23.11 -22.53
CA ASP A 28 -23.53 -24.55 -22.31
C ASP A 28 -22.44 -25.45 -22.94
N SER A 29 -21.18 -25.18 -22.60
CA SER A 29 -20.06 -26.04 -23.01
C SER A 29 -19.87 -27.17 -22.00
N ALA A 30 -19.59 -28.38 -22.48
CA ALA A 30 -19.41 -29.57 -21.63
C ALA A 30 -18.33 -29.37 -20.55
N PHE A 31 -17.25 -28.63 -20.86
CA PHE A 31 -16.20 -28.27 -19.91
C PHE A 31 -16.67 -27.33 -18.79
N VAL A 32 -17.59 -26.41 -19.11
CA VAL A 32 -18.14 -25.45 -18.13
C VAL A 32 -19.09 -26.16 -17.16
N LYS A 33 -19.80 -27.20 -17.60
CA LYS A 33 -20.67 -28.00 -16.72
C LYS A 33 -19.90 -28.78 -15.67
N GLU A 34 -18.75 -29.35 -16.02
CA GLU A 34 -17.91 -30.09 -15.08
C GLU A 34 -17.28 -29.17 -14.02
N TRP A 35 -16.80 -28.00 -14.44
CA TRP A 35 -16.10 -27.01 -13.58
C TRP A 35 -17.00 -25.86 -13.10
N HIS A 36 -18.32 -26.00 -13.23
CA HIS A 36 -19.29 -24.91 -13.04
C HIS A 36 -19.16 -24.25 -11.66
N LYS A 37 -19.01 -25.06 -10.60
CA LYS A 37 -18.85 -24.56 -9.23
C LYS A 37 -17.59 -23.70 -9.09
N ILE A 38 -16.47 -24.14 -9.65
CA ILE A 38 -15.18 -23.43 -9.54
C ILE A 38 -15.23 -22.13 -10.35
N ILE A 39 -15.81 -22.16 -11.55
CA ILE A 39 -16.02 -20.97 -12.39
C ILE A 39 -16.92 -19.94 -11.68
N LEU A 40 -17.95 -20.39 -10.96
CA LEU A 40 -18.84 -19.51 -10.20
C LEU A 40 -18.11 -18.85 -9.02
N PHE A 41 -17.24 -19.57 -8.32
CA PHE A 41 -16.44 -19.02 -7.22
C PHE A 41 -15.16 -18.31 -7.65
N LEU A 42 -14.79 -18.36 -8.93
CA LEU A 42 -13.56 -17.77 -9.47
C LEU A 42 -13.33 -16.29 -9.10
N PRO A 43 -14.31 -15.37 -9.25
CA PRO A 43 -14.11 -13.98 -8.84
C PRO A 43 -13.96 -13.83 -7.32
N VAL A 44 -14.64 -14.66 -6.53
CA VAL A 44 -14.53 -14.65 -5.05
C VAL A 44 -13.14 -15.11 -4.61
N ILE A 45 -12.64 -16.20 -5.20
CA ILE A 45 -11.29 -16.73 -4.93
C ILE A 45 -10.22 -15.71 -5.34
N SER A 46 -10.40 -15.06 -6.50
CA SER A 46 -9.50 -14.00 -6.98
C SER A 46 -9.46 -12.80 -6.02
N LEU A 47 -10.62 -12.31 -5.56
CA LEU A 47 -10.72 -11.24 -4.57
C LEU A 47 -10.08 -11.63 -3.24
N PHE A 48 -10.30 -12.86 -2.79
CA PHE A 48 -9.73 -13.35 -1.54
C PHE A 48 -8.20 -13.41 -1.60
N LEU A 49 -7.64 -13.98 -2.68
CA LEU A 49 -6.19 -14.02 -2.90
C LEU A 49 -5.59 -12.62 -3.01
N PHE A 50 -6.23 -11.72 -3.78
CA PHE A 50 -5.80 -10.34 -3.91
C PHE A 50 -5.83 -9.61 -2.57
N GLY A 51 -6.89 -9.79 -1.79
CA GLY A 51 -7.02 -9.22 -0.44
C GLY A 51 -5.93 -9.75 0.50
N LEU A 52 -5.68 -11.05 0.52
CA LEU A 52 -4.66 -11.67 1.36
C LEU A 52 -3.26 -11.20 0.99
N TYR A 53 -2.98 -11.07 -0.32
CA TYR A 53 -1.74 -10.47 -0.82
C TYR A 53 -1.60 -9.00 -0.39
N ALA A 54 -2.65 -8.20 -0.57
CA ALA A 54 -2.64 -6.78 -0.18
C ALA A 54 -2.39 -6.62 1.32
N VAL A 55 -3.07 -7.39 2.17
CA VAL A 55 -2.86 -7.39 3.63
C VAL A 55 -1.44 -7.79 3.97
N THR A 56 -0.91 -8.86 3.35
CA THR A 56 0.47 -9.31 3.58
C THR A 56 1.49 -8.24 3.23
N ILE A 57 1.31 -7.57 2.08
CA ILE A 57 2.20 -6.49 1.64
C ILE A 57 2.12 -5.28 2.57
N ILE A 58 0.92 -4.87 2.97
CA ILE A 58 0.72 -3.77 3.92
C ILE A 58 1.40 -4.13 5.25
N LEU A 59 1.17 -5.34 5.76
CA LEU A 59 1.75 -5.80 7.02
C LEU A 59 3.29 -5.82 6.95
N TYR A 60 3.86 -6.37 5.87
CA TYR A 60 5.30 -6.38 5.63
C TYR A 60 5.89 -4.96 5.56
N ARG A 61 5.24 -4.05 4.82
CA ARG A 61 5.64 -2.65 4.72
C ARG A 61 5.57 -1.93 6.06
N VAL A 62 4.51 -2.14 6.83
CA VAL A 62 4.32 -1.53 8.15
C VAL A 62 5.37 -2.04 9.14
N PHE A 63 5.62 -3.35 9.17
CA PHE A 63 6.68 -3.91 10.01
C PHE A 63 8.08 -3.41 9.60
N THR A 64 8.34 -3.27 8.29
CA THR A 64 9.61 -2.74 7.77
C THR A 64 9.80 -1.26 8.10
N PHE A 65 8.71 -0.47 8.13
CA PHE A 65 8.76 0.94 8.53
C PHE A 65 9.02 1.13 10.03
N ASN A 66 8.65 0.15 10.87
CA ASN A 66 9.00 0.18 12.30
C ASN A 66 10.51 0.01 12.53
N THR A 67 11.21 -0.72 11.66
CA THR A 67 12.68 -0.86 11.68
C THR A 67 13.43 0.36 11.12
N CYS A 68 12.84 1.56 11.19
CA CYS A 68 13.49 2.84 10.87
C CYS A 68 14.47 3.31 11.96
N GLU A 69 15.03 2.39 12.76
CA GLU A 69 15.98 2.73 13.82
C GLU A 69 17.24 3.37 13.24
N ASN A 70 17.78 2.84 12.14
CA ASN A 70 18.94 3.43 11.47
C ASN A 70 18.65 4.83 10.89
N ALA A 71 17.49 5.04 10.26
CA ALA A 71 17.14 6.35 9.71
C ALA A 71 16.87 7.39 10.81
N ALA A 72 16.29 6.96 11.94
CA ALA A 72 16.12 7.81 13.11
C ALA A 72 17.48 8.20 13.73
N ILE A 73 18.43 7.27 13.82
CA ILE A 73 19.79 7.52 14.34
C ILE A 73 20.54 8.50 13.43
N GLU A 74 20.50 8.31 12.11
CA GLU A 74 21.15 9.21 11.15
C GLU A 74 20.57 10.64 11.24
N LEU A 75 19.24 10.76 11.35
CA LEU A 75 18.58 12.06 11.54
C LEU A 75 18.95 12.70 12.88
N GLN A 76 19.06 11.93 13.96
CA GLN A 76 19.51 12.44 15.27
C GLN A 76 20.94 12.97 15.22
N GLN A 77 21.85 12.28 14.52
CA GLN A 77 23.23 12.76 14.33
C GLN A 77 23.27 14.08 13.56
N GLN A 78 22.47 14.22 12.49
CA GLN A 78 22.38 15.48 11.74
C GLN A 78 21.84 16.64 12.59
N ILE A 79 20.90 16.38 13.50
CA ILE A 79 20.38 17.38 14.45
C ILE A 79 21.47 17.81 15.44
N GLU A 80 22.25 16.87 15.97
CA GLU A 80 23.36 17.14 16.90
C GLU A 80 24.45 18.01 16.24
N GLU A 81 24.82 17.70 14.99
CA GLU A 81 25.79 18.47 14.22
C GLU A 81 25.28 19.89 13.90
N ALA A 82 24.02 20.01 13.45
CA ALA A 82 23.40 21.31 13.19
C ALA A 82 23.33 22.17 14.46
N LYS A 83 23.02 21.57 15.62
CA LYS A 83 23.02 22.26 16.91
C LYS A 83 24.40 22.81 17.27
N LYS A 84 25.47 22.02 17.07
CA LYS A 84 26.85 22.45 17.32
C LYS A 84 27.28 23.59 16.38
N ASP A 85 26.89 23.54 15.11
CA ASP A 85 27.20 24.60 14.15
C ASP A 85 26.46 25.91 14.48
N LEU A 86 25.19 25.82 14.90
CA LEU A 86 24.41 26.97 15.34
C LEU A 86 24.97 27.62 16.62
N GLN A 87 25.43 26.80 17.58
CA GLN A 87 26.12 27.31 18.77
C GLN A 87 27.45 28.00 18.42
N ARG A 88 28.24 27.44 17.49
CA ARG A 88 29.45 28.10 16.98
C ARG A 88 29.16 29.44 16.30
N LYS A 89 27.99 29.56 15.67
CA LYS A 89 27.51 30.82 15.06
C LYS A 89 26.83 31.77 16.06
N GLY A 90 26.81 31.44 17.36
CA GLY A 90 26.25 32.30 18.41
C GLY A 90 24.73 32.29 18.50
N VAL A 91 24.06 31.34 17.84
CA VAL A 91 22.59 31.22 17.83
C VAL A 91 22.14 30.33 18.99
N THR A 92 21.37 30.87 19.93
CA THR A 92 20.81 30.10 21.06
C THR A 92 19.45 29.54 20.69
N LEU A 93 19.33 28.21 20.59
CA LEU A 93 18.05 27.54 20.35
C LEU A 93 17.19 27.58 21.63
N ARG A 94 16.09 28.33 21.61
CA ARG A 94 15.23 28.58 22.78
C ARG A 94 14.17 27.48 23.05
N GLY A 95 14.19 26.37 22.32
CA GLY A 95 13.21 25.29 22.50
C GLY A 95 13.87 23.91 22.49
N THR A 96 14.16 23.37 23.68
CA THR A 96 14.27 21.93 24.00
C THR A 96 14.60 21.78 25.49
N ASN A 97 13.64 22.12 26.36
CA ASN A 97 13.65 21.70 27.78
C ASN A 97 12.87 20.39 27.93
N ILE A 98 13.34 19.32 27.27
CA ILE A 98 12.83 17.96 27.50
C ILE A 98 14.03 17.00 27.48
N SER A 99 14.85 17.04 28.53
CA SER A 99 15.74 15.93 28.96
C SER A 99 16.76 16.35 30.04
N SER A 100 16.40 17.28 30.93
CA SER A 100 17.18 17.56 32.14
C SER A 100 16.24 17.80 33.33
N THR A 101 15.33 16.86 33.54
CA THR A 101 14.71 16.67 34.85
C THR A 101 14.88 15.20 35.24
N SER A 102 15.88 15.02 36.11
CA SER A 102 16.17 13.86 36.97
C SER A 102 16.90 12.67 36.35
#